data_AF-A0A483AAI4-F1
#
_entry.id   AF-A0A483AAI4-F1
#
_cell.length_a   1.000
_cell.length_b   1.000
_cell.length_c   1.000
_cell.angle_alpha   90.00
_cell.angle_beta   90.00
_cell.angle_gamma   90.00
#
_symmetry.space_group_name_H-M   'P 1'
#
loop_
_entity.id
_entity.type
_entity.pdbx_description
1 polymer ?
#
loop_
_entity_poly.entity_id
_entity_poly.type
_entity_poly.pdbx_seq_one_letter_code
_entity_poly.pdbx_strand_id
1 'polypeptide(L)'
;MNIRNHNNKIIVPKELKLKNIQKEIRKPITPKCQFKWDTFYEKKFNWISIWYILNKIKCKQSIIQFQWKCLHNIVYSEYRLQKMGKSNGQCHFCKNEIESLMHLFYRCHKIKHVLDELKHIFNSIFEKNIVLVEENLIIGVYEGEITEDLLLMNLVICILKWVIWKTRNYIK
;
A
#
# COMPACT_ATOMS: atom_id res chain seq x y z
N MET A 1 -35.61 22.44 -2.62
CA MET A 1 -34.23 22.80 -2.23
C MET A 1 -33.35 22.68 -3.47
N ASN A 2 -32.91 23.79 -4.05
CA ASN A 2 -32.13 23.78 -5.29
C ASN A 2 -30.64 23.63 -4.96
N ILE A 3 -30.01 22.58 -5.47
CA ILE A 3 -28.57 22.35 -5.31
C ILE A 3 -27.84 23.33 -6.23
N ARG A 4 -26.93 24.12 -5.66
CA ARG A 4 -26.11 25.10 -6.39
C ARG A 4 -24.64 24.67 -6.36
N ASN A 5 -23.89 24.94 -7.43
CA ASN A 5 -22.45 24.69 -7.47
C ASN A 5 -21.64 25.83 -6.80
N HIS A 6 -20.31 25.70 -6.74
CA HIS A 6 -19.41 26.72 -6.19
C HIS A 6 -19.49 28.08 -6.90
N ASN A 7 -20.03 28.12 -8.13
CA ASN A 7 -20.28 29.33 -8.92
C ASN A 7 -21.73 29.83 -8.79
N ASN A 8 -22.47 29.35 -7.77
CA ASN A 8 -23.85 29.70 -7.46
C ASN A 8 -24.88 29.38 -8.57
N LYS A 9 -24.53 28.53 -9.55
CA LYS A 9 -25.44 28.06 -10.61
C LYS A 9 -26.28 26.89 -10.11
N ILE A 10 -27.58 26.91 -10.42
CA ILE A 10 -28.52 25.83 -10.10
C ILE A 10 -28.15 24.60 -10.93
N ILE A 11 -27.90 23.47 -10.27
CA ILE A 11 -27.61 22.19 -10.93
C ILE A 11 -28.94 21.48 -11.19
N VAL A 12 -29.23 21.18 -12.45
CA VAL A 12 -30.45 20.46 -12.83
C VAL A 12 -30.33 19.00 -12.36
N PRO A 13 -31.39 18.33 -11.84
CA PRO A 13 -31.27 16.97 -11.30
C PRO A 13 -30.68 15.92 -12.25
N LYS A 14 -30.87 16.11 -13.56
CA LYS A 14 -30.32 15.27 -14.64
C LYS A 14 -28.80 15.46 -14.85
N GLU A 15 -28.22 16.53 -14.32
CA GLU A 15 -26.79 16.85 -14.38
C GLU A 15 -26.03 16.49 -13.08
N LEU A 16 -26.77 16.09 -12.03
CA LEU A 16 -26.26 15.57 -10.76
C LEU A 16 -25.69 14.14 -10.92
N LYS A 17 -24.68 14.00 -11.77
CA LYS A 17 -23.87 12.77 -11.80
C LYS A 17 -23.02 12.73 -10.52
N LEU A 18 -22.88 11.55 -9.91
CA LEU A 18 -22.08 11.34 -8.70
C LEU A 18 -20.68 11.98 -8.80
N LYS A 19 -20.03 11.91 -9.97
CA LYS A 19 -18.73 12.52 -10.26
C LYS A 19 -18.73 14.07 -10.14
N ASN A 20 -19.84 14.72 -10.50
CA ASN A 20 -19.99 16.18 -10.42
C ASN A 20 -20.23 16.60 -8.97
N ILE A 21 -21.09 15.86 -8.25
CA ILE A 21 -21.34 16.06 -6.81
C ILE A 21 -20.06 15.89 -6.01
N GLN A 22 -19.30 14.82 -6.28
CA GLN A 22 -18.01 14.58 -5.62
C GLN A 22 -17.02 15.69 -5.91
N LYS A 23 -17.00 16.27 -7.11
CA LYS A 23 -16.11 17.38 -7.45
C LYS A 23 -16.40 18.64 -6.64
N GLU A 24 -17.68 18.95 -6.43
CA GLU A 24 -18.11 20.13 -5.66
C GLU A 24 -18.01 19.93 -4.14
N ILE A 25 -18.19 18.69 -3.64
CA ILE A 25 -18.19 18.38 -2.20
C ILE A 25 -16.80 17.95 -1.69
N ARG A 26 -15.92 17.42 -2.54
CA ARG A 26 -14.57 17.00 -2.12
C ARG A 26 -13.74 18.20 -1.70
N LYS A 27 -13.72 18.45 -0.39
CA LYS A 27 -12.56 19.05 0.24
C LYS A 27 -11.37 18.10 -0.01
N PRO A 28 -10.17 18.60 -0.35
CA PRO A 28 -8.97 17.78 -0.37
C PRO A 28 -8.70 17.33 1.08
N ILE A 29 -9.28 16.20 1.47
CA ILE A 29 -9.04 15.60 2.77
C ILE A 29 -7.85 14.68 2.59
N THR A 30 -6.74 15.05 3.20
CA THR A 30 -5.59 14.16 3.35
C THR A 30 -6.03 12.94 4.16
N PRO A 31 -5.99 11.72 3.57
CA PRO A 31 -6.34 10.50 4.27
C PRO A 31 -5.54 10.34 5.56
N LYS A 32 -6.22 9.98 6.67
CA LYS A 32 -5.58 9.76 7.98
C LYS A 32 -4.42 8.75 7.94
N CYS A 33 -4.46 7.79 7.00
CA CYS A 33 -3.38 6.84 6.83
C CYS A 33 -2.05 7.49 6.44
N GLN A 34 -2.10 8.60 5.68
CA GLN A 34 -0.89 9.33 5.26
C GLN A 34 -0.15 9.88 6.47
N PHE A 35 -0.85 10.60 7.34
CA PHE A 35 -0.30 11.10 8.60
C PHE A 35 0.23 9.98 9.49
N LYS A 36 -0.47 8.84 9.55
CA LYS A 36 -0.03 7.70 10.37
C LYS A 36 1.31 7.15 9.90
N TRP A 37 1.51 7.00 8.59
CA TRP A 37 2.78 6.53 8.04
C TRP A 37 3.87 7.59 8.14
N ASP A 38 3.54 8.87 7.90
CA ASP A 38 4.49 9.96 8.09
C ASP A 38 5.05 9.97 9.51
N THR A 39 4.18 9.86 10.52
CA THR A 39 4.57 9.81 11.93
C THR A 39 5.34 8.52 12.25
N PHE A 40 4.93 7.38 11.70
CA PHE A 40 5.58 6.09 11.97
C PHE A 40 7.04 6.04 11.49
N TYR A 41 7.33 6.61 10.33
CA TYR A 41 8.69 6.68 9.77
C TYR A 41 9.40 8.01 10.08
N GLU A 42 8.77 8.90 10.85
CA GLU A 42 9.27 10.24 11.16
C GLU A 42 9.70 11.04 9.91
N LYS A 43 8.96 10.84 8.80
CA LYS A 43 9.30 11.33 7.45
C LYS A 43 8.05 11.83 6.74
N LYS A 44 8.19 12.85 5.89
CA LYS A 44 7.12 13.30 4.99
C LYS A 44 7.21 12.59 3.64
N PHE A 45 6.23 11.73 3.37
CA PHE A 45 6.16 11.01 2.10
C PHE A 45 5.58 11.86 0.98
N ASN A 46 6.06 11.65 -0.25
CA ASN A 46 5.40 12.19 -1.44
C ASN A 46 4.19 11.32 -1.80
N TRP A 47 3.09 11.54 -1.07
CA TRP A 47 1.85 10.79 -1.26
C TRP A 47 1.28 10.94 -2.67
N ILE A 48 1.47 12.08 -3.33
CA ILE A 48 1.02 12.29 -4.70
C ILE A 48 1.69 11.26 -5.62
N SER A 49 3.02 11.12 -5.54
CA SER A 49 3.76 10.10 -6.30
C SER A 49 3.32 8.69 -5.92
N ILE A 50 3.20 8.37 -4.63
CA ILE A 50 2.80 7.02 -4.17
C ILE A 50 1.44 6.62 -4.75
N TRP A 51 0.43 7.50 -4.69
CA TRP A 51 -0.89 7.20 -5.25
C TRP A 51 -0.87 7.14 -6.77
N TYR A 52 -0.09 8.01 -7.42
CA TYR A 52 0.06 7.99 -8.86
C TYR A 52 0.67 6.67 -9.34
N ILE A 53 1.77 6.24 -8.73
CA ILE A 53 2.45 4.97 -9.03
C ILE A 53 1.48 3.81 -8.85
N LEU A 54 0.79 3.72 -7.71
CA LEU A 54 -0.20 2.66 -7.47
C LEU A 54 -1.26 2.57 -8.56
N ASN A 55 -1.74 3.71 -9.06
CA ASN A 55 -2.73 3.78 -10.13
C ASN A 55 -2.15 3.44 -11.52
N LYS A 56 -0.82 3.54 -11.70
CA LYS A 56 -0.13 3.23 -12.96
C LYS A 56 0.34 1.80 -13.07
N ILE A 57 0.54 1.10 -11.96
CA ILE A 57 0.93 -0.32 -11.98
C ILE A 57 -0.17 -1.13 -12.68
N LYS A 58 0.20 -1.78 -13.79
CA LYS A 58 -0.69 -2.68 -14.53
C LYS A 58 -0.59 -4.09 -13.94
N CYS A 59 -1.54 -4.44 -13.08
CA CYS A 59 -1.60 -5.76 -12.44
C CYS A 59 -3.05 -6.18 -12.18
N LYS A 60 -3.25 -7.42 -11.73
CA LYS A 60 -4.56 -7.91 -11.27
C LYS A 60 -5.12 -6.97 -10.19
N GLN A 61 -6.38 -6.57 -10.33
CA GLN A 61 -7.02 -5.61 -9.43
C GLN A 61 -6.95 -6.02 -7.95
N SER A 62 -7.01 -7.31 -7.63
CA SER A 62 -6.89 -7.81 -6.26
C SER A 62 -5.53 -7.49 -5.63
N ILE A 63 -4.45 -7.49 -6.42
CA ILE A 63 -3.09 -7.18 -5.96
C ILE A 63 -2.97 -5.68 -5.69
N ILE A 64 -3.47 -4.84 -6.61
CA ILE A 64 -3.50 -3.38 -6.42
C ILE A 64 -4.36 -2.99 -5.21
N GLN A 65 -5.53 -3.62 -5.05
CA GLN A 65 -6.38 -3.41 -3.86
C GLN A 65 -5.68 -3.86 -2.58
N PHE A 66 -4.87 -4.92 -2.63
CA PHE A 66 -4.09 -5.34 -1.47
C PHE A 66 -3.06 -4.28 -1.09
N GLN A 67 -2.29 -3.77 -2.06
CA GLN A 67 -1.35 -2.69 -1.77
C GLN A 67 -2.05 -1.43 -1.27
N TRP A 68 -3.20 -1.09 -1.82
CA TRP A 68 -4.04 0.00 -1.31
C TRP A 68 -4.42 -0.20 0.15
N LYS A 69 -4.78 -1.42 0.56
CA LYS A 69 -5.08 -1.77 1.96
C LYS A 69 -3.85 -1.68 2.86
N CYS A 70 -2.67 -2.05 2.36
CA CYS A 70 -1.39 -1.87 3.06
C CYS A 70 -1.14 -0.38 3.33
N LEU A 71 -1.26 0.48 2.30
CA LEU A 71 -1.11 1.93 2.44
C LEU A 71 -2.15 2.57 3.35
N HIS A 72 -3.37 2.03 3.40
CA HIS A 72 -4.37 2.47 4.36
C HIS A 72 -4.14 1.92 5.77
N ASN A 73 -3.18 1.00 5.93
CA ASN A 73 -2.94 0.23 7.14
C ASN A 73 -4.25 -0.38 7.65
N ILE A 74 -4.96 -1.12 6.79
CA ILE A 74 -6.24 -1.81 7.08
C ILE A 74 -6.19 -3.31 6.78
N VAL A 75 -5.00 -3.86 6.56
CA VAL A 75 -4.80 -5.32 6.47
C VAL A 75 -4.94 -5.94 7.86
N TYR A 76 -5.58 -7.11 7.92
CA TYR A 76 -5.83 -7.85 9.16
C TYR A 76 -4.62 -8.70 9.55
N SER A 77 -3.50 -8.06 9.89
CA SER A 77 -2.37 -8.78 10.49
C SER A 77 -2.77 -9.41 11.83
N GLU A 78 -2.04 -10.42 12.32
CA GLU A 78 -2.42 -11.09 13.57
C GLU A 78 -2.42 -10.13 14.76
N TYR A 79 -1.50 -9.16 14.80
CA TYR A 79 -1.54 -8.07 15.79
C TYR A 79 -2.88 -7.33 15.82
N ARG A 80 -3.45 -7.05 14.64
CA ARG A 80 -4.73 -6.35 14.55
C ARG A 80 -5.89 -7.25 14.99
N LEU A 81 -5.85 -8.52 14.61
CA LEU A 81 -6.84 -9.50 15.04
C LEU A 81 -6.78 -9.73 16.55
N GLN A 82 -5.60 -9.71 17.16
CA GLN A 82 -5.41 -9.77 18.60
C GLN A 82 -6.10 -8.60 19.30
N LYS A 83 -5.93 -7.36 18.80
CA LYS A 83 -6.66 -6.18 19.32
C LYS A 83 -8.18 -6.30 19.19
N MET A 84 -8.68 -7.16 18.32
CA MET A 84 -10.11 -7.44 18.13
C MET A 84 -10.57 -8.67 18.93
N GLY A 85 -9.70 -9.32 19.71
CA GLY A 85 -10.00 -10.57 20.41
C GLY A 85 -10.23 -11.77 19.48
N LYS A 86 -9.64 -11.77 18.28
CA LYS A 86 -9.82 -12.81 17.24
C LYS A 86 -8.57 -13.64 16.97
N SER A 87 -7.46 -13.37 17.65
CA SER A 87 -6.17 -14.06 17.47
C SER A 87 -5.27 -13.89 18.70
N ASN A 88 -4.26 -14.75 18.83
CA ASN A 88 -3.17 -14.61 19.80
C ASN A 88 -2.06 -13.63 19.33
N GLY A 89 -2.14 -13.11 18.11
CA GLY A 89 -1.20 -12.12 17.58
C GLY A 89 0.08 -12.68 16.95
N GLN A 90 0.35 -13.98 17.08
CA GLN A 90 1.60 -14.59 16.63
C GLN A 90 1.67 -14.70 15.10
N CYS A 91 2.84 -14.47 14.53
CA CYS A 91 3.06 -14.64 13.09
C CYS A 91 2.92 -16.11 12.67
N HIS A 92 2.17 -16.35 11.59
CA HIS A 92 1.97 -17.72 11.10
C HIS A 92 3.24 -18.35 10.51
N PHE A 93 4.22 -17.55 10.10
CA PHE A 93 5.47 -18.08 9.56
C PHE A 93 6.48 -18.46 10.65
N CYS A 94 6.82 -17.51 11.53
CA CYS A 94 7.87 -17.75 12.53
C CYS A 94 7.34 -18.28 13.86
N LYS A 95 6.04 -18.08 14.17
CA LYS A 95 5.38 -18.43 15.44
C LYS A 95 5.99 -17.81 16.71
N ASN A 96 7.04 -17.00 16.58
CA ASN A 96 7.83 -16.49 17.70
C ASN A 96 7.60 -15.00 17.98
N GLU A 97 7.16 -14.23 16.99
CA GLU A 97 6.95 -12.77 17.12
C GLU A 97 5.52 -12.37 16.77
N ILE A 98 5.12 -11.17 17.22
CA ILE A 98 3.82 -10.58 16.89
C ILE A 98 3.79 -10.14 15.41
N GLU A 99 2.76 -10.56 14.69
CA GLU A 99 2.60 -10.26 13.28
C GLU A 99 2.06 -8.84 13.03
N SER A 100 2.97 -7.89 12.88
CA SER A 100 2.70 -6.60 12.25
C SER A 100 2.91 -6.67 10.73
N LEU A 101 2.50 -5.63 9.98
CA LEU A 101 2.80 -5.55 8.54
C LEU A 101 4.31 -5.52 8.28
N MET A 102 5.06 -4.77 9.09
CA MET A 102 6.52 -4.69 9.04
C MET A 102 7.16 -6.04 9.31
N HIS A 103 6.68 -6.76 10.32
CA HIS A 103 7.14 -8.12 10.57
C HIS A 103 6.86 -9.02 9.37
N LEU A 104 5.61 -9.06 8.90
CA LEU A 104 5.19 -9.97 7.84
C LEU A 104 5.97 -9.78 6.53
N PHE A 105 6.28 -8.53 6.16
CA PHE A 105 6.89 -8.24 4.86
C PHE A 105 8.40 -7.94 4.90
N TYR A 106 8.98 -7.70 6.08
CA TYR A 106 10.40 -7.35 6.18
C TYR A 106 11.13 -8.05 7.33
N ARG A 107 10.63 -7.95 8.57
CA ARG A 107 11.41 -8.38 9.75
C ARG A 107 11.36 -9.88 10.01
N CYS A 108 10.34 -10.59 9.51
CA CYS A 108 10.18 -12.03 9.73
C CYS A 108 11.39 -12.79 9.15
N HIS A 109 12.11 -13.52 10.01
CA HIS A 109 13.30 -14.25 9.59
C HIS A 109 13.00 -15.35 8.56
N LYS A 110 11.76 -15.87 8.50
CA LYS A 110 11.33 -16.83 7.46
C LYS A 110 11.17 -16.21 6.07
N ILE A 111 10.96 -14.89 6.00
CA ILE A 111 10.81 -14.16 4.73
C ILE A 111 12.15 -13.61 4.22
N LYS A 112 13.19 -13.54 5.06
CA LYS A 112 14.52 -13.01 4.67
C LYS A 112 15.07 -13.62 3.38
N HIS A 113 15.05 -14.95 3.25
CA HIS A 113 15.50 -15.62 2.02
C HIS A 113 14.75 -15.12 0.78
N VAL A 114 13.43 -14.92 0.88
CA VAL A 114 12.62 -14.42 -0.24
C VAL A 114 13.00 -12.98 -0.60
N LEU A 115 13.37 -12.16 0.39
CA LEU A 115 13.83 -10.78 0.16
C LEU A 115 15.22 -10.75 -0.46
N ASP A 116 16.10 -11.67 -0.09
CA ASP A 116 17.44 -11.77 -0.68
C ASP A 116 17.34 -12.20 -2.16
N GLU A 117 16.47 -13.15 -2.49
CA GLU A 117 16.13 -13.48 -3.88
C GLU A 117 15.56 -12.26 -4.64
N LEU A 118 14.67 -11.49 -4.01
CA LEU A 118 14.15 -10.26 -4.62
C LEU A 118 15.27 -9.25 -4.92
N LYS A 119 16.23 -9.07 -4.01
CA LYS A 119 17.40 -8.20 -4.25
C LYS A 119 18.21 -8.71 -5.43
N HIS A 120 18.46 -10.01 -5.54
CA HIS A 120 19.17 -10.59 -6.67
C HIS A 120 18.46 -10.33 -8.00
N ILE A 121 17.14 -10.53 -8.05
CA ILE A 121 16.32 -10.23 -9.23
C ILE A 121 16.42 -8.74 -9.59
N PHE A 122 16.30 -7.85 -8.61
CA PHE A 122 16.38 -6.41 -8.84
C PHE A 122 17.76 -5.99 -9.34
N ASN A 123 18.83 -6.49 -8.74
CA ASN A 123 20.19 -6.18 -9.16
C ASN A 123 20.47 -6.68 -10.59
N SER A 124 19.90 -7.84 -10.96
CA SER A 124 20.03 -8.40 -12.31
C SER A 124 19.25 -7.63 -13.38
N ILE A 125 18.05 -7.12 -13.05
CA ILE A 125 17.19 -6.44 -14.04
C ILE A 125 17.60 -4.97 -14.22
N PHE A 126 17.94 -4.29 -13.12
CA PHE A 126 18.16 -2.84 -13.13
C PHE A 126 19.64 -2.45 -13.16
N GLU A 127 20.55 -3.42 -13.20
CA GLU A 127 22.02 -3.22 -13.22
C GLU A 127 22.52 -2.25 -12.13
N LYS A 128 21.84 -2.25 -10.98
CA LYS A 128 22.08 -1.34 -9.87
C LYS A 128 22.11 -2.14 -8.57
N ASN A 129 22.93 -1.71 -7.62
CA ASN A 129 22.92 -2.28 -6.28
C ASN A 129 21.73 -1.72 -5.49
N ILE A 130 20.57 -2.36 -5.63
CA ILE A 130 19.33 -1.91 -5.00
C ILE A 130 19.31 -2.35 -3.54
N VAL A 131 19.33 -1.36 -2.64
CA VAL A 131 19.15 -1.58 -1.21
C VAL A 131 17.65 -1.58 -0.89
N LEU A 132 17.09 -2.75 -0.64
CA LEU A 132 15.71 -2.89 -0.19
C LEU A 132 15.59 -2.61 1.31
N VAL A 133 14.98 -1.47 1.64
CA VAL A 133 14.61 -1.14 3.03
C VAL A 133 13.14 -1.47 3.31
N GLU A 134 12.79 -1.57 4.60
CA GLU A 134 11.42 -1.84 5.05
C GLU A 134 10.38 -0.90 4.42
N GLU A 135 10.71 0.40 4.37
CA GLU A 135 9.86 1.44 3.79
C GLU A 135 9.46 1.10 2.34
N ASN A 136 10.41 0.65 1.51
CA ASN A 136 10.14 0.32 0.12
C ASN A 136 9.18 -0.87 -0.01
N LEU A 137 9.29 -1.85 0.89
CA LEU A 137 8.39 -3.00 0.88
C LEU A 137 7.00 -2.64 1.38
N ILE A 138 6.86 -1.74 2.35
CA ILE A 138 5.55 -1.35 2.89
C ILE A 138 4.86 -0.33 1.97
N ILE A 139 5.52 0.80 1.71
CA ILE A 139 4.96 1.95 0.98
C ILE A 139 5.10 1.78 -0.53
N GLY A 140 6.23 1.24 -0.99
CA GLY A 140 6.63 1.23 -2.39
C GLY A 140 7.85 2.12 -2.63
N VAL A 141 8.40 2.06 -3.84
CA VAL A 141 9.47 2.96 -4.29
C VAL A 141 8.81 4.16 -4.97
N TYR A 142 9.07 5.37 -4.47
CA TYR A 142 8.36 6.56 -4.91
C TYR A 142 9.26 7.79 -5.10
N GLU A 143 10.54 7.66 -4.78
CA GLU A 143 11.52 8.74 -4.92
C GLU A 143 12.09 8.74 -6.34
N GLY A 144 12.34 9.95 -6.86
CA GLY A 144 12.85 10.15 -8.22
C GLY A 144 11.77 10.27 -9.29
N GLU A 145 12.21 10.22 -10.54
CA GLU A 145 11.35 10.28 -11.72
C GLU A 145 10.56 8.97 -11.88
N ILE A 146 9.30 9.07 -12.29
CA ILE A 146 8.43 7.91 -12.48
C ILE A 146 8.74 7.27 -13.83
N THR A 147 9.71 6.36 -13.83
CA THR A 147 10.15 5.58 -15.00
C THR A 147 9.43 4.23 -15.09
N GLU A 148 9.57 3.55 -16.23
CA GLU A 148 9.07 2.17 -16.40
C GLU A 148 9.72 1.20 -15.40
N ASP A 149 11.02 1.36 -15.13
CA ASP A 149 11.74 0.58 -14.13
C ASP A 149 11.14 0.75 -12.73
N LEU A 150 10.84 1.99 -12.33
CA LEU A 150 10.22 2.26 -11.04
C LEU A 150 8.83 1.61 -10.95
N LEU A 151 8.04 1.66 -12.02
CA LEU A 151 6.74 0.99 -12.08
C LEU A 151 6.89 -0.54 -12.00
N LEU A 152 7.91 -1.11 -12.65
CA LEU A 152 8.22 -2.54 -12.61
C LEU A 152 8.67 -2.97 -11.21
N MET A 153 9.54 -2.22 -10.54
CA MET A 153 9.94 -2.50 -9.15
C MET A 153 8.72 -2.56 -8.24
N ASN A 154 7.84 -1.55 -8.34
CA ASN A 154 6.62 -1.53 -7.53
C ASN A 154 5.65 -2.66 -7.89
N LEU A 155 5.55 -3.05 -9.17
CA LEU A 155 4.77 -4.21 -9.60
C LEU A 155 5.26 -5.48 -8.91
N VAL A 156 6.56 -5.75 -8.95
CA VAL A 156 7.16 -6.94 -8.31
C VAL A 156 6.95 -6.90 -6.80
N ILE A 157 7.15 -5.76 -6.14
CA ILE A 157 6.89 -5.57 -4.71
C ILE A 157 5.42 -5.87 -4.36
N CYS A 158 4.47 -5.41 -5.20
CA CYS A 158 3.05 -5.67 -4.99
C CYS A 158 2.70 -7.17 -5.14
N ILE A 159 3.27 -7.84 -6.14
CA ILE A 159 3.09 -9.28 -6.36
C ILE A 159 3.69 -10.06 -5.19
N LEU A 160 4.91 -9.74 -4.76
CA LEU A 160 5.56 -10.39 -3.62
C LEU A 160 4.69 -10.30 -2.36
N LYS A 161 4.24 -9.09 -2.01
CA LYS A 161 3.34 -8.88 -0.86
C LYS A 161 2.08 -9.73 -0.94
N TRP A 162 1.49 -9.81 -2.13
CA TRP A 162 0.30 -10.62 -2.36
C TRP A 162 0.57 -12.11 -2.17
N VAL A 163 1.68 -12.63 -2.70
CA VAL A 163 2.08 -14.03 -2.55
C VAL A 163 2.33 -14.34 -1.07
N ILE A 164 3.14 -13.53 -0.37
CA ILE A 164 3.38 -13.69 1.08
C ILE A 164 2.06 -13.72 1.85
N TRP A 165 1.15 -12.78 1.57
CA TRP A 165 -0.15 -12.72 2.23
C TRP A 165 -1.02 -13.94 1.96
N LYS A 166 -1.03 -14.45 0.73
CA LYS A 166 -1.79 -15.65 0.37
C LYS A 166 -1.22 -16.90 1.03
N THR A 167 0.10 -17.08 1.01
CA THR A 167 0.79 -18.20 1.67
C THR A 167 0.55 -18.18 3.18
N ARG A 168 0.67 -17.01 3.81
CA ARG A 168 0.39 -16.82 5.24
C ARG A 168 -1.02 -17.27 5.62
N ASN A 169 -2.02 -16.99 4.79
CA ASN A 169 -3.41 -17.38 5.05
C ASN A 169 -3.72 -18.85 4.71
N TYR A 170 -2.83 -19.53 3.99
CA TYR A 170 -2.92 -20.97 3.74
C TYR A 170 -2.33 -21.79 4.88
N ILE A 171 -1.27 -21.29 5.54
CA ILE A 171 -0.60 -21.93 6.68
C ILE A 171 -1.36 -21.75 8.00
N LYS A 172 -2.30 -20.80 8.05
CA LYS A 172 -3.16 -20.55 9.22
C LYS A 172 -4.00 -21.78 9.55
#